data_AF-A0A972G9C1-F1
#
_entry.id   AF-A0A972G9C1-F1
#
_cell.length_a   1.000
_cell.length_b   1.000
_cell.length_c   1.000
_cell.angle_alpha   90.00
_cell.angle_beta   90.00
_cell.angle_gamma   90.00
#
_symmetry.space_group_name_H-M   'P 1'
#
loop_
_entity.id
_entity.type
_entity.pdbx_description
1 polymer ?
#
loop_
_entity_poly.entity_id
_entity_poly.type
_entity_poly.pdbx_seq_one_letter_code
_entity_poly.pdbx_strand_id
1 'polypeptide(L)'
;MSPNEALRNFIDQGWGKTTLSHPEVLALAFAEEVERMPDRGRVSYTPRRGETMYFYDDALLGLDHKITLRVPAFNPEFVFCFADGELICQAFPEQTFGVLDGAGAQEVNRRGKAFRRQIAEKRKHVALLSLTEETERHIAHMPDAPEAPVAAIVDAGIIDRMARMDAEAREKALADAAQAEPRKPLQQWKTGPVKVLENFKFAEEED
;
A
#
# COMPACT_ATOMS: atom_id res chain seq x y z
N MET A 1 -68.43 14.42 -17.68
CA MET A 1 -67.73 13.58 -16.69
C MET A 1 -66.70 14.43 -15.99
N SER A 2 -66.78 14.49 -14.67
CA SER A 2 -65.70 15.09 -13.87
C SER A 2 -64.50 14.14 -13.79
N PRO A 3 -63.26 14.64 -13.59
CA PRO A 3 -62.08 13.79 -13.40
C PRO A 3 -62.25 12.72 -12.30
N ASN A 4 -63.05 13.03 -11.27
CA ASN A 4 -63.35 12.11 -10.18
C ASN A 4 -64.33 11.00 -10.58
N GLU A 5 -65.28 11.28 -11.47
CA GLU A 5 -66.19 10.25 -12.03
C GLU A 5 -65.45 9.30 -12.95
N ALA A 6 -64.51 9.81 -13.76
CA ALA A 6 -63.67 8.98 -14.61
C ALA A 6 -62.78 8.06 -13.76
N LEU A 7 -62.15 8.58 -12.70
CA LEU A 7 -61.33 7.79 -11.78
C LEU A 7 -62.12 6.67 -11.11
N ARG A 8 -63.36 6.94 -10.66
CA ARG A 8 -64.23 5.90 -10.07
C ARG A 8 -64.53 4.79 -11.06
N ASN A 9 -64.89 5.13 -12.30
CA ASN A 9 -65.11 4.12 -13.34
C ASN A 9 -63.89 3.25 -13.59
N PHE A 10 -62.67 3.79 -13.55
CA PHE A 10 -61.45 2.99 -13.69
C PHE A 10 -61.20 2.08 -12.48
N ILE A 11 -61.45 2.58 -11.27
CA ILE A 11 -61.37 1.77 -10.05
C ILE A 11 -62.37 0.60 -10.10
N ASP A 12 -63.60 0.86 -10.54
CA ASP A 12 -64.66 -0.14 -10.69
C ASP A 12 -64.34 -1.17 -11.78
N GLN A 13 -63.52 -0.81 -12.77
CA GLN A 13 -62.96 -1.72 -13.79
C GLN A 13 -61.76 -2.55 -13.27
N GLY A 14 -61.46 -2.49 -11.96
CA GLY A 14 -60.43 -3.30 -11.33
C GLY A 14 -59.05 -2.66 -11.30
N TRP A 15 -58.93 -1.36 -11.58
CA TRP A 15 -57.66 -0.66 -11.44
C TRP A 15 -57.32 -0.50 -9.95
N GLY A 16 -56.22 -1.14 -9.53
CA GLY A 16 -55.72 -1.08 -8.17
C GLY A 16 -54.53 -0.11 -8.04
N LYS A 17 -54.39 0.50 -6.86
CA LYS A 17 -53.17 1.24 -6.53
C LYS A 17 -52.01 0.25 -6.34
N THR A 18 -50.87 0.55 -6.96
CA THR A 18 -49.60 -0.10 -6.61
C THR A 18 -48.89 0.80 -5.62
N THR A 19 -48.68 0.31 -4.40
CA THR A 19 -47.94 1.05 -3.37
C THR A 19 -46.49 0.61 -3.36
N LEU A 20 -45.59 1.57 -3.19
CA LEU A 20 -44.19 1.27 -2.92
C LEU A 20 -44.06 0.68 -1.52
N SER A 21 -43.19 -0.31 -1.37
CA SER A 21 -42.91 -0.93 -0.07
C SER A 21 -42.21 0.03 0.89
N HIS A 22 -41.30 0.86 0.38
CA HIS A 22 -40.59 1.89 1.15
C HIS A 22 -40.48 3.19 0.34
N PRO A 23 -40.49 4.37 0.99
CA PRO A 23 -40.29 5.66 0.31
C PRO A 23 -38.97 5.75 -0.47
N GLU A 24 -37.94 5.06 0.02
CA GLU A 24 -36.60 5.01 -0.59
C GLU A 24 -36.57 4.41 -2.00
N VAL A 25 -37.54 3.55 -2.34
CA VAL A 25 -37.66 2.99 -3.69
C VAL A 25 -37.91 4.07 -4.73
N LEU A 26 -38.67 5.12 -4.35
CA LEU A 26 -38.89 6.27 -5.21
C LEU A 26 -37.61 7.09 -5.37
N ALA A 27 -36.85 7.26 -4.28
CA ALA A 27 -35.57 7.95 -4.30
C ALA A 27 -34.55 7.24 -5.20
N LEU A 28 -34.55 5.90 -5.22
CA LEU A 28 -33.72 5.09 -6.10
C LEU A 28 -34.16 5.18 -7.57
N ALA A 29 -35.47 5.16 -7.85
CA ALA A 29 -36.02 5.18 -9.20
C ALA A 29 -35.72 6.51 -9.94
N PHE A 30 -35.64 7.62 -9.21
CA PHE A 30 -35.34 8.95 -9.75
C PHE A 30 -33.92 9.43 -9.39
N ALA A 31 -33.02 8.50 -9.07
CA ALA A 31 -31.65 8.83 -8.75
C ALA A 31 -30.83 9.16 -10.01
N GLU A 32 -29.93 10.13 -9.88
CA GLU A 32 -28.88 10.38 -10.87
C GLU A 32 -27.76 9.34 -10.70
N GLU A 33 -27.33 8.75 -11.81
CA GLU A 33 -26.23 7.78 -11.83
C GLU A 33 -24.90 8.46 -12.09
N VAL A 34 -23.93 8.24 -11.19
CA VAL A 34 -22.60 8.83 -11.28
C VAL A 34 -21.55 7.80 -10.89
N GLU A 35 -20.57 7.56 -11.77
CA GLU A 35 -19.45 6.69 -11.43
C GLU A 35 -18.39 7.43 -10.61
N ARG A 36 -17.96 6.86 -9.48
CA ARG A 36 -16.87 7.40 -8.66
C ARG A 36 -16.00 6.28 -8.10
N MET A 37 -14.73 6.61 -7.87
CA MET A 37 -13.82 5.74 -7.13
C MET A 37 -13.93 6.09 -5.64
N PRO A 38 -14.26 5.14 -4.75
CA PRO A 38 -14.23 5.37 -3.32
C PRO A 38 -12.81 5.67 -2.84
N ASP A 39 -12.67 6.64 -1.94
CA ASP A 39 -11.40 6.98 -1.28
C ASP A 39 -11.57 6.87 0.23
N ARG A 40 -10.89 5.90 0.85
CA ARG A 40 -10.92 5.66 2.31
C ARG A 40 -12.35 5.61 2.91
N GLY A 41 -13.28 4.96 2.21
CA GLY A 41 -14.67 4.82 2.66
C GLY A 41 -15.54 6.03 2.34
N ARG A 42 -15.01 7.02 1.61
CA ARG A 42 -15.69 8.26 1.23
C ARG A 42 -15.94 8.31 -0.27
N VAL A 43 -17.07 8.88 -0.65
CA VAL A 43 -17.40 9.23 -2.03
C VAL A 43 -17.83 10.69 -2.11
N SER A 44 -17.45 11.35 -3.20
CA SER A 44 -17.77 12.76 -3.44
C SER A 44 -18.81 12.89 -4.55
N TYR A 45 -19.80 13.75 -4.33
CA TYR A 45 -20.78 14.13 -5.34
C TYR A 45 -20.88 15.64 -5.43
N THR A 46 -20.76 16.17 -6.64
CA THR A 46 -20.87 17.60 -6.92
C THR A 46 -22.12 17.81 -7.78
N PRO A 47 -23.20 18.37 -7.23
CA PRO A 47 -24.39 18.68 -8.00
C PRO A 47 -24.09 19.80 -9.00
N ARG A 48 -24.86 19.86 -10.11
CA ARG A 48 -24.66 20.82 -11.19
C ARG A 48 -24.68 22.30 -10.75
N ARG A 49 -25.38 22.61 -9.65
CA ARG A 49 -25.45 23.95 -9.03
C ARG A 49 -25.36 23.84 -7.50
N GLY A 50 -24.20 23.43 -6.99
CA GLY A 50 -23.97 23.41 -5.55
C GLY A 50 -22.53 23.05 -5.17
N GLU A 51 -22.32 22.89 -3.88
CA GLU A 51 -21.02 22.52 -3.31
C GLU A 51 -20.79 21.01 -3.37
N THR A 52 -19.52 20.59 -3.33
CA THR A 52 -19.17 19.17 -3.31
C THR A 52 -19.52 18.58 -1.95
N MET A 53 -20.39 17.58 -1.95
CA MET A 53 -20.80 16.84 -0.76
C MET A 53 -19.98 15.55 -0.66
N TYR A 54 -19.62 15.21 0.57
CA TYR A 54 -18.91 13.98 0.88
C TYR A 54 -19.81 13.04 1.65
N PHE A 55 -19.86 11.78 1.23
CA PHE A 55 -20.61 10.72 1.89
C PHE A 55 -19.65 9.65 2.37
N TYR A 56 -19.94 9.03 3.50
CA TYR A 56 -19.09 8.04 4.14
C TYR A 56 -19.91 6.80 4.52
N ASP A 57 -19.33 5.63 4.29
CA ASP A 57 -19.78 4.36 4.87
C ASP A 57 -18.59 3.41 5.05
N ASP A 58 -18.60 2.59 6.11
CA ASP A 58 -17.53 1.62 6.36
C ASP A 58 -17.46 0.53 5.27
N ALA A 59 -18.57 0.18 4.62
CA ALA A 59 -18.63 -0.81 3.55
C ALA A 59 -17.89 -0.36 2.27
N LEU A 60 -17.66 0.95 2.12
CA LEU A 60 -16.89 1.52 1.02
C LEU A 60 -15.37 1.40 1.23
N LEU A 61 -14.94 1.00 2.43
CA LEU A 61 -13.52 0.82 2.73
C LEU A 61 -12.94 -0.36 1.94
N GLY A 62 -11.78 -0.12 1.31
CA GLY A 62 -11.03 -1.18 0.63
C GLY A 62 -11.61 -1.63 -0.72
N LEU A 63 -12.54 -0.86 -1.30
CA LEU A 63 -12.90 -0.95 -2.71
C LEU A 63 -11.83 -0.24 -3.55
N ASP A 64 -11.35 -0.92 -4.59
CA ASP A 64 -10.24 -0.51 -5.45
C ASP A 64 -10.66 -0.21 -6.90
N HIS A 65 -11.95 -0.30 -7.19
CA HIS A 65 -12.56 -0.05 -8.50
C HIS A 65 -13.61 1.05 -8.43
N LYS A 66 -14.07 1.50 -9.59
CA LYS A 66 -15.16 2.48 -9.68
C LYS A 66 -16.48 1.82 -9.31
N ILE A 67 -17.28 2.52 -8.53
CA ILE A 67 -18.64 2.14 -8.18
C ILE A 67 -19.64 3.10 -8.81
N THR A 68 -20.87 2.63 -8.99
CA THR A 68 -21.99 3.45 -9.44
C THR A 68 -22.70 4.03 -8.23
N LEU A 69 -22.75 5.36 -8.15
CA LEU A 69 -23.53 6.07 -7.17
C LEU A 69 -24.89 6.41 -7.76
N ARG A 70 -25.95 6.14 -7.01
CA ARG A 70 -27.31 6.60 -7.30
C ARG A 70 -27.69 7.66 -6.26
N VAL A 71 -27.68 8.92 -6.70
CA VAL A 71 -27.95 10.08 -5.86
C VAL A 71 -29.39 10.57 -6.08
N PRO A 72 -30.26 10.56 -5.04
CA PRO A 72 -31.62 11.05 -5.17
C PRO A 72 -31.66 12.54 -5.57
N ALA A 73 -32.37 12.87 -6.66
CA ALA A 73 -32.38 14.23 -7.21
C ALA A 73 -33.05 15.28 -6.29
N PHE A 74 -34.02 14.87 -5.46
CA PHE A 74 -34.81 15.77 -4.61
C PHE A 74 -34.18 16.02 -3.24
N ASN A 75 -33.40 15.07 -2.71
CA ASN A 75 -32.76 15.21 -1.40
C ASN A 75 -31.51 14.32 -1.30
N PRO A 76 -30.29 14.87 -1.44
CA PRO A 76 -29.05 14.12 -1.32
C PRO A 76 -28.65 13.89 0.15
N GLU A 77 -29.60 13.50 1.00
CA GLU A 77 -29.35 13.13 2.41
C GLU A 77 -28.62 11.78 2.54
N PHE A 78 -28.61 10.99 1.47
CA PHE A 78 -27.90 9.73 1.37
C PHE A 78 -27.66 9.39 -0.10
N VAL A 79 -26.74 8.46 -0.35
CA VAL A 79 -26.44 7.94 -1.69
C VAL A 79 -26.43 6.42 -1.67
N PHE A 80 -27.00 5.80 -2.70
CA PHE A 80 -26.91 4.36 -2.87
C PHE A 80 -25.64 4.02 -3.64
N CYS A 81 -24.85 3.09 -3.11
CA CYS A 81 -23.58 2.69 -3.67
C CYS A 81 -23.71 1.28 -4.25
N PHE A 82 -23.47 1.14 -5.56
CA PHE A 82 -23.53 -0.13 -6.28
C PHE A 82 -22.15 -0.53 -6.82
N ALA A 83 -21.74 -1.77 -6.59
CA ALA A 83 -20.63 -2.40 -7.31
C ALA A 83 -21.16 -3.56 -8.13
N ASP A 84 -20.71 -3.67 -9.38
CA ASP A 84 -21.08 -4.77 -10.29
C ASP A 84 -22.60 -5.01 -10.44
N GLY A 85 -23.41 -3.96 -10.26
CA GLY A 85 -24.87 -4.01 -10.33
C GLY A 85 -25.57 -4.41 -9.03
N GLU A 86 -24.83 -4.74 -7.97
CA GLU A 86 -25.36 -5.06 -6.64
C GLU A 86 -25.26 -3.88 -5.68
N LEU A 87 -26.29 -3.70 -4.85
CA LEU A 87 -26.29 -2.68 -3.80
C LEU A 87 -25.34 -3.08 -2.68
N ILE A 88 -24.27 -2.32 -2.48
CA ILE A 88 -23.33 -2.55 -1.37
C ILE A 88 -23.86 -1.91 -0.09
N CYS A 89 -24.19 -0.61 -0.16
CA CYS A 89 -24.55 0.18 1.01
C CYS A 89 -25.28 1.47 0.64
N GLN A 90 -25.89 2.07 1.65
CA GLN A 90 -26.42 3.44 1.63
C GLN A 90 -25.46 4.31 2.45
N ALA A 91 -24.76 5.25 1.80
CA ALA A 91 -23.80 6.13 2.47
C ALA A 91 -24.44 7.47 2.84
N PHE A 92 -24.05 8.02 3.97
CA PHE A 92 -24.60 9.25 4.54
C PHE A 92 -23.57 10.38 4.53
N PRO A 93 -23.99 11.66 4.57
CA PRO A 93 -23.10 12.81 4.63
C PRO A 93 -22.03 12.65 5.72
N GLU A 94 -20.79 12.87 5.33
CA GLU A 94 -19.65 12.77 6.25
C GLU A 94 -19.75 13.86 7.31
N GLN A 95 -19.72 13.44 8.59
CA GLN A 95 -19.62 14.38 9.69
C GLN A 95 -18.20 14.96 9.74
N THR A 96 -18.12 16.30 9.70
CA THR A 96 -16.87 17.03 9.84
C THR A 96 -16.62 17.37 11.31
N PHE A 97 -15.45 17.01 11.83
CA PHE A 97 -15.04 17.31 13.20
C PHE A 97 -13.93 18.37 13.21
N GLY A 98 -13.88 19.17 14.27
CA GLY A 98 -12.80 20.14 14.49
C GLY A 98 -11.48 19.46 14.84
N VAL A 99 -10.35 20.14 14.60
CA VAL A 99 -8.99 19.58 14.81
C VAL A 99 -8.72 19.16 16.26
N LEU A 100 -9.30 19.88 17.23
CA LEU A 100 -9.14 19.62 18.66
C LEU A 100 -10.38 18.95 19.29
N ASP A 101 -11.29 18.44 18.45
CA ASP A 101 -12.50 17.81 18.93
C ASP A 101 -12.24 16.34 19.33
N GLY A 102 -12.55 16.02 20.58
CA GLY A 102 -12.46 14.65 21.10
C GLY A 102 -13.37 13.67 20.37
N ALA A 103 -14.51 14.12 19.84
CA ALA A 103 -15.42 13.28 19.07
C ALA A 103 -14.78 12.85 17.73
N GLY A 104 -14.05 13.74 17.07
CA GLY A 104 -13.30 13.43 15.85
C GLY A 104 -12.21 12.38 16.08
N ALA A 105 -11.49 12.48 17.20
CA ALA A 105 -10.47 11.48 17.56
C ALA A 105 -11.08 10.09 17.83
N GLN A 106 -12.26 10.03 18.45
CA GLN A 106 -12.98 8.78 18.65
C GLN A 106 -13.46 8.17 17.33
N GLU A 107 -14.00 8.99 16.43
CA GLU A 107 -14.49 8.54 15.12
C GLU A 107 -13.33 8.03 14.23
N VAL A 108 -12.20 8.72 14.17
CA VAL A 108 -11.00 8.25 13.46
C VAL A 108 -10.53 6.89 13.99
N ASN A 109 -10.52 6.72 15.31
CA ASN A 109 -10.18 5.44 15.93
C ASN A 109 -11.19 4.33 15.59
N ARG A 110 -12.50 4.65 15.55
CA ARG A 110 -13.57 3.72 15.14
C ARG A 110 -13.36 3.26 13.70
N ARG A 111 -13.16 4.20 12.76
CA ARG A 111 -12.89 3.91 11.35
C ARG A 111 -11.63 3.06 11.17
N GLY A 112 -10.55 3.38 11.89
CA GLY A 112 -9.32 2.58 11.86
C GLY A 112 -9.49 1.15 12.40
N LYS A 113 -10.40 0.92 13.36
CA LYS A 113 -10.78 -0.44 13.79
C LYS A 113 -11.60 -1.17 12.73
N ALA A 114 -12.58 -0.50 12.12
CA ALA A 114 -13.41 -1.06 11.05
C ALA A 114 -12.55 -1.51 9.86
N PHE A 115 -11.61 -0.66 9.42
CA PHE A 115 -10.68 -0.98 8.34
C PHE A 115 -9.78 -2.17 8.66
N ARG A 116 -9.20 -2.24 9.86
CA ARG A 116 -8.39 -3.40 10.29
C ARG A 116 -9.18 -4.70 10.31
N ARG A 117 -10.47 -4.64 10.68
CA ARG A 117 -11.36 -5.80 10.65
C ARG A 117 -11.54 -6.32 9.22
N GLN A 118 -11.79 -5.45 8.25
CA GLN A 118 -11.90 -5.84 6.85
C GLN A 118 -10.59 -6.42 6.30
N ILE A 119 -9.43 -5.84 6.65
CA ILE A 119 -8.13 -6.41 6.29
C ILE A 119 -8.00 -7.83 6.87
N ALA A 120 -8.34 -8.01 8.14
CA ALA A 120 -8.27 -9.32 8.77
C ALA A 120 -9.21 -10.34 8.10
N GLU A 121 -10.40 -9.92 7.68
CA GLU A 121 -11.34 -10.75 6.94
C GLU A 121 -10.81 -11.13 5.56
N LYS A 122 -10.32 -10.17 4.77
CA LYS A 122 -9.67 -10.45 3.47
C LYS A 122 -8.46 -11.38 3.64
N ARG A 123 -7.66 -11.23 4.70
CA ARG A 123 -6.53 -12.11 5.01
C ARG A 123 -6.95 -13.56 5.33
N LYS A 124 -8.14 -13.81 5.87
CA LYS A 124 -8.63 -15.18 6.10
C LYS A 124 -8.89 -15.94 4.79
N HIS A 125 -9.31 -15.23 3.75
CA HIS A 125 -9.62 -15.83 2.45
C HIS A 125 -8.39 -16.02 1.56
N VAL A 126 -7.31 -15.30 1.84
CA VAL A 126 -5.99 -15.54 1.23
C VAL A 126 -5.26 -16.55 2.10
N ALA A 127 -5.57 -17.84 1.90
CA ALA A 127 -4.76 -18.90 2.47
C ALA A 127 -3.30 -18.66 2.06
N LEU A 128 -2.41 -18.54 3.04
CA LEU A 128 -0.97 -18.55 2.83
C LEU A 128 -0.64 -19.92 2.24
N LEU A 129 -0.52 -20.00 0.92
CA LEU A 129 0.26 -21.05 0.27
C LEU A 129 1.65 -20.98 0.90
N SER A 130 1.95 -21.96 1.75
CA SER A 130 3.28 -22.14 2.26
C SER A 130 4.15 -22.54 1.08
N LEU A 131 5.02 -21.63 0.64
CA LEU A 131 5.95 -21.89 -0.46
C LEU A 131 6.73 -23.18 -0.23
N THR A 132 7.07 -23.50 1.02
CA THR A 132 7.76 -24.73 1.37
C THR A 132 6.91 -25.97 1.12
N GLU A 133 5.64 -25.96 1.53
CA GLU A 133 4.73 -27.11 1.31
C GLU A 133 4.42 -27.34 -0.18
N GLU A 134 4.31 -26.26 -0.97
CA GLU A 134 4.09 -26.37 -2.42
C GLU A 134 5.37 -26.84 -3.13
N THR A 135 6.55 -26.38 -2.71
CA THR A 135 7.83 -26.89 -3.23
C THR A 135 8.07 -28.35 -2.84
N GLU A 136 7.70 -28.79 -1.64
CA GLU A 136 7.80 -30.19 -1.23
C GLU A 136 6.87 -31.07 -2.06
N ARG A 137 5.62 -30.64 -2.30
CA ARG A 137 4.71 -31.35 -3.21
C ARG A 137 5.25 -31.39 -4.64
N HIS A 138 5.86 -30.32 -5.13
CA HIS A 138 6.46 -30.29 -6.46
C HIS A 138 7.68 -31.21 -6.57
N ILE A 139 8.58 -31.19 -5.58
CA ILE A 139 9.77 -32.05 -5.50
C ILE A 139 9.36 -33.53 -5.41
N ALA A 140 8.33 -33.87 -4.63
CA ALA A 140 7.82 -35.23 -4.52
C ALA A 140 7.29 -35.82 -5.85
N HIS A 141 6.90 -34.97 -6.80
CA HIS A 141 6.49 -35.38 -8.14
C HIS A 141 7.63 -35.36 -9.16
N MET A 142 8.79 -34.79 -8.83
CA MET A 142 9.95 -34.80 -9.70
C MET A 142 10.73 -36.10 -9.51
N PRO A 143 11.21 -36.73 -10.60
CA PRO A 143 12.11 -37.87 -10.50
C PRO A 143 13.39 -37.45 -9.78
N ASP A 144 13.92 -38.34 -8.94
CA ASP A 144 15.18 -38.12 -8.23
C ASP A 144 16.27 -37.66 -9.19
N ALA A 145 17.00 -36.62 -8.78
CA ALA A 145 18.06 -36.05 -9.61
C ALA A 145 19.11 -37.15 -9.92
N PRO A 146 19.49 -37.33 -11.20
CA PRO A 146 20.50 -38.31 -11.55
C PRO A 146 21.83 -37.95 -10.87
N GLU A 147 22.49 -38.97 -10.33
CA GLU A 147 23.75 -38.78 -9.60
C GLU A 147 24.79 -38.16 -10.53
N ALA A 148 25.26 -36.95 -10.18
CA ALA A 148 26.17 -36.21 -11.03
C ALA A 148 27.53 -36.93 -11.11
N PRO A 149 28.11 -37.11 -12.31
CA PRO A 149 29.41 -37.73 -12.44
C PRO A 149 30.48 -36.86 -11.76
N VAL A 150 31.28 -37.48 -10.90
CA VAL A 150 32.40 -36.82 -10.22
C VAL A 150 33.48 -36.47 -11.25
N ALA A 151 33.50 -35.21 -11.68
CA ALA A 151 34.41 -34.72 -12.71
C ALA A 151 35.85 -34.56 -12.22
N ALA A 152 36.06 -34.27 -10.93
CA ALA A 152 37.37 -34.17 -10.31
C ALA A 152 37.27 -34.36 -8.79
N ILE A 153 38.23 -35.07 -8.22
CA ILE A 153 38.41 -35.18 -6.76
C ILE A 153 39.54 -34.21 -6.42
N VAL A 154 39.23 -33.15 -5.65
CA VAL A 154 40.25 -32.24 -5.13
C VAL A 154 40.89 -32.90 -3.92
N ASP A 155 42.14 -33.33 -4.08
CA ASP A 155 42.94 -33.94 -3.02
C ASP A 155 43.26 -32.91 -1.92
N ALA A 156 42.86 -33.21 -0.69
CA ALA A 156 43.05 -32.38 0.50
C ALA A 156 44.53 -32.08 0.79
N GLY A 157 45.47 -32.84 0.21
CA GLY A 157 46.90 -32.55 0.29
C GLY A 157 47.31 -31.19 -0.33
N ILE A 158 46.49 -30.59 -1.21
CA ILE A 158 46.73 -29.22 -1.72
C ILE A 158 46.45 -28.19 -0.61
N ILE A 159 45.40 -28.39 0.18
CA ILE A 159 45.00 -27.48 1.27
C ILE A 159 46.06 -27.48 2.38
N ASP A 160 46.57 -28.66 2.75
CA ASP A 160 47.64 -28.78 3.76
C ASP A 160 48.94 -28.09 3.34
N ARG A 161 49.28 -28.11 2.04
CA ARG A 161 50.47 -27.40 1.51
C ARG A 161 50.29 -25.89 1.53
N MET A 162 49.10 -25.38 1.21
CA MET A 162 48.80 -23.95 1.28
C MET A 162 48.83 -23.44 2.73
N ALA A 163 48.26 -24.19 3.66
CA ALA A 163 48.28 -23.83 5.08
C ALA A 163 49.72 -23.73 5.63
N ARG A 164 50.63 -24.61 5.20
CA ARG A 164 52.06 -24.52 5.55
C ARG A 164 52.75 -23.28 4.97
N MET A 165 52.52 -22.97 3.70
CA MET A 165 53.12 -21.80 3.06
C MET A 165 52.65 -20.48 3.70
N ASP A 166 51.37 -20.40 4.08
CA ASP A 166 50.81 -19.21 4.73
C ASP A 166 51.36 -19.03 6.15
N ALA A 167 51.58 -20.14 6.89
CA ALA A 167 52.21 -20.09 8.20
C ALA A 167 53.65 -19.58 8.11
N GLU A 168 54.44 -20.09 7.16
CA GLU A 168 55.83 -19.65 6.93
C GLU A 168 55.90 -18.18 6.48
N ALA A 169 54.98 -17.73 5.62
CA ALA A 169 54.90 -16.34 5.19
C ALA A 169 54.56 -15.40 6.37
N ARG A 170 53.67 -15.83 7.26
CA ARG A 170 53.28 -15.07 8.46
C ARG A 170 54.40 -14.97 9.48
N GLU A 171 55.17 -16.04 9.69
CA GLU A 171 56.35 -16.02 10.56
C GLU A 171 57.42 -15.06 10.04
N LYS A 172 57.69 -15.06 8.73
CA LYS A 172 58.63 -14.10 8.11
C LYS A 172 58.17 -12.66 8.28
N ALA A 173 56.89 -12.37 8.02
CA ALA A 173 56.36 -11.02 8.19
C ALA A 173 56.45 -10.52 9.64
N LEU A 174 56.26 -11.41 10.63
CA LEU A 174 56.41 -11.08 12.04
C LEU A 174 57.88 -10.86 12.45
N ALA A 175 58.80 -11.66 11.90
CA ALA A 175 60.24 -11.49 12.13
C ALA A 175 60.74 -10.16 11.52
N ASP A 176 60.30 -9.82 10.31
CA ASP A 176 60.61 -8.56 9.64
C ASP A 176 60.05 -7.36 10.41
N ALA A 177 58.82 -7.48 10.94
CA ALA A 177 58.22 -6.45 11.79
C ALA A 177 58.94 -6.27 13.14
N ALA A 178 59.52 -7.34 13.70
CA ALA A 178 60.29 -7.28 14.94
C ALA A 178 61.68 -6.66 14.76
N GLN A 179 62.27 -6.75 13.57
CA GLN A 179 63.57 -6.16 13.24
C GLN A 179 63.48 -4.72 12.72
N ALA A 180 62.29 -4.23 12.38
CA ALA A 180 62.09 -2.86 11.92
C ALA A 180 62.26 -1.86 13.09
N GLU A 181 63.18 -0.91 12.95
CA GLU A 181 63.37 0.17 13.94
C GLU A 181 62.06 0.96 14.18
N PRO A 182 61.74 1.32 15.43
CA PRO A 182 60.53 2.06 15.74
C PRO A 182 60.57 3.43 15.04
N ARG A 183 59.63 3.64 14.12
CA ARG A 183 59.49 4.92 13.41
C ARG A 183 59.24 6.02 14.43
N LYS A 184 60.11 7.05 14.46
CA LYS A 184 59.96 8.23 15.32
C LYS A 184 58.57 8.84 15.13
N PRO A 185 57.87 9.23 16.20
CA PRO A 185 56.55 9.83 16.09
C PRO A 185 56.61 11.11 15.26
N LEU A 186 55.73 11.22 14.26
CA LEU A 186 55.59 12.38 13.40
C LEU A 186 55.16 13.59 14.25
N GLN A 187 56.04 14.58 14.41
CA GLN A 187 55.68 15.86 15.00
C GLN A 187 54.87 16.67 13.97
N GLN A 188 53.54 16.65 14.12
CA GLN A 188 52.59 17.29 13.21
C GLN A 188 52.63 18.83 13.23
N TRP A 189 53.43 19.44 14.11
CA TRP A 189 53.53 20.88 14.31
C TRP A 189 54.99 21.33 14.27
N LYS A 190 55.57 21.44 13.07
CA LYS A 190 56.75 22.28 12.84
C LYS A 190 56.37 23.43 11.93
N THR A 191 56.24 24.60 12.55
CA THR A 191 56.14 25.91 11.92
C THR A 191 57.51 26.24 11.33
N GLY A 192 57.75 25.80 10.11
CA GLY A 192 58.94 26.11 9.32
C GLY A 192 58.65 25.78 7.85
N PRO A 193 59.26 26.50 6.89
CA PRO A 193 58.98 26.26 5.49
C PRO A 193 59.26 24.80 5.13
N VAL A 194 58.25 24.14 4.60
CA VAL A 194 58.38 22.77 4.06
C VAL A 194 59.40 22.87 2.92
N LYS A 195 60.44 22.02 2.91
CA LYS A 195 61.49 22.01 1.87
C LYS A 195 60.96 22.00 0.42
N VAL A 196 59.73 21.53 0.23
CA VAL A 196 59.05 21.49 -1.07
C VAL A 196 58.60 22.89 -1.56
N LEU A 197 58.43 23.85 -0.64
CA LEU A 197 57.93 25.20 -0.91
C LEU A 197 59.06 26.27 -1.01
N GLU A 198 60.32 25.91 -0.78
CA GLU A 198 61.44 26.87 -0.83
C GLU A 198 61.72 27.42 -2.25
N ASN A 199 61.28 26.72 -3.30
CA ASN A 199 61.52 27.10 -4.69
C ASN A 199 60.26 27.59 -5.44
N PHE A 200 59.16 27.83 -4.72
CA PHE A 200 57.89 28.23 -5.34
C PHE A 200 57.88 29.74 -5.61
N LYS A 201 58.04 30.14 -6.88
CA LYS A 201 57.87 31.55 -7.31
C LYS A 201 56.43 31.76 -7.77
N PHE A 202 55.74 32.73 -7.17
CA PHE A 202 54.46 33.21 -7.68
C PHE A 202 54.70 34.03 -8.95
N ALA A 203 53.92 33.78 -10.00
CA ALA A 203 53.99 34.55 -11.23
C ALA A 203 53.43 35.96 -10.98
N GLU A 204 54.18 36.98 -11.37
CA GLU A 204 53.74 38.38 -11.42
C GLU A 204 52.77 38.54 -12.59
N GLU A 205 51.61 39.15 -12.34
CA GLU A 205 50.74 39.69 -13.40
C GLU A 205 51.35 41.03 -13.86
N GLU A 206 51.78 41.07 -15.13
CA GLU A 206 52.14 42.30 -15.85
C GLU A 206 50.88 43.11 -16.21
N ASP A 207 50.90 44.37 -15.78
CA ASP A 207 50.14 45.59 -16.16
C ASP A 207 48.59 45.64 -16.09
#